data_AF-A0A6N9CDY7-F1
#
_entry.id   AF-A0A6N9CDY7-F1
#
_cell.length_a   1.000
_cell.length_b   1.000
_cell.length_c   1.000
_cell.angle_alpha   90.00
_cell.angle_beta   90.00
_cell.angle_gamma   90.00
#
_symmetry.space_group_name_H-M   'P 1'
#
loop_
_entity.id
_entity.type
_entity.pdbx_description
1 polymer ?
#
loop_
_entity_poly.entity_id
_entity_poly.type
_entity_poly.pdbx_seq_one_letter_code
_entity_poly.pdbx_strand_id
1 'polypeptide(L)'
;MQRFNIDESQAFSISTAAGGAVGKALTMVQEGVGFDEEIPEIMIADERLDAFRIAEKWSQQPEALDHLVTWYRDLALLHQGAPADLLTHIRHAEQLKELAAHYSRLQLQSAIKAIFETKAMLQRNVNATLALEVLALKLLRRP
;
A
#
# COMPACT_ATOMS: atom_id res chain seq x y z
N MET A 1 -5.37 6.27 27.51
CA MET A 1 -4.87 5.36 26.47
C MET A 1 -4.43 3.98 26.99
N GLN A 2 -4.84 3.53 28.20
CA GLN A 2 -4.32 2.30 28.84
C GLN A 2 -5.17 1.02 28.62
N ARG A 3 -6.18 1.04 27.74
CA ARG A 3 -7.18 -0.05 27.66
C ARG A 3 -6.74 -1.26 26.81
N PHE A 4 -5.76 -1.08 25.93
CA PHE A 4 -5.36 -2.09 24.94
C PHE A 4 -3.85 -2.42 24.93
N ASN A 5 -3.05 -1.79 25.80
CA ASN A 5 -1.61 -2.01 25.91
C ASN A 5 -0.82 -1.92 24.58
N ILE A 6 -1.27 -1.03 23.68
CA ILE A 6 -0.60 -0.68 22.43
C ILE A 6 -0.09 0.76 22.52
N ASP A 7 1.03 1.06 21.88
CA ASP A 7 1.56 2.42 21.81
C ASP A 7 0.79 3.30 20.80
N GLU A 8 1.05 4.61 20.80
CA GLU A 8 0.35 5.58 19.95
C GLU A 8 0.62 5.34 18.44
N SER A 9 1.83 4.90 18.09
CA SER A 9 2.20 4.58 16.70
C SER A 9 1.43 3.35 16.21
N GLN A 10 1.34 2.30 17.03
CA GLN A 10 0.52 1.12 16.76
C GLN A 10 -0.95 1.46 16.65
N ALA A 11 -1.49 2.29 17.56
CA ALA A 11 -2.88 2.73 17.50
C ALA A 11 -3.19 3.50 16.21
N PHE A 12 -2.29 4.38 15.77
CA PHE A 12 -2.43 5.12 14.52
C PHE A 12 -2.40 4.20 13.30
N SER A 13 -1.44 3.28 13.21
CA SER A 13 -1.36 2.30 12.12
C SER A 13 -2.62 1.43 12.03
N ILE A 14 -3.09 0.89 13.16
CA ILE A 14 -4.30 0.05 13.19
C ILE A 14 -5.53 0.86 12.77
N SER A 15 -5.65 2.11 13.23
CA SER A 15 -6.77 2.98 12.84
C SER A 15 -6.77 3.26 11.34
N THR A 16 -5.60 3.42 10.73
CA THR A 16 -5.47 3.68 9.30
C THR A 16 -5.75 2.43 8.47
N ALA A 17 -5.23 1.27 8.87
CA ALA A 17 -5.55 -0.02 8.25
C ALA A 17 -7.04 -0.38 8.35
N ALA A 18 -7.70 0.04 9.43
CA ALA A 18 -9.14 -0.07 9.60
C ALA A 18 -9.95 0.95 8.76
N GLY A 19 -9.30 1.89 8.07
CA GLY A 19 -9.95 2.96 7.33
C GLY A 19 -10.75 3.91 8.22
N GLY A 20 -10.30 4.12 9.47
CA GLY A 20 -11.01 4.90 10.48
C GLY A 20 -12.20 4.18 11.14
N ALA A 21 -12.50 2.93 10.77
CA ALA A 21 -13.56 2.15 11.38
C ALA A 21 -13.12 1.59 12.74
N VAL A 22 -13.50 2.27 13.83
CA VAL A 22 -13.11 1.91 15.20
C VAL A 22 -13.44 0.45 15.57
N GLY A 23 -14.57 -0.08 15.11
CA GLY A 23 -14.93 -1.49 15.34
C GLY A 23 -13.94 -2.47 14.72
N LYS A 24 -13.53 -2.23 13.46
CA LYS A 24 -12.54 -3.05 12.75
C LYS A 24 -11.16 -2.94 13.41
N ALA A 25 -10.77 -1.73 13.83
CA ALA A 25 -9.55 -1.49 14.58
C ALA A 25 -9.50 -2.28 15.91
N LEU A 26 -10.62 -2.33 16.64
CA LEU A 26 -10.72 -3.10 17.89
C LEU A 26 -10.60 -4.61 17.66
N THR A 27 -11.22 -5.15 16.60
CA THR A 27 -11.07 -6.56 16.23
C THR A 27 -9.61 -6.89 15.91
N MET A 28 -8.91 -6.05 15.15
CA MET A 28 -7.50 -6.22 14.81
C MET A 28 -6.59 -6.26 16.06
N VAL A 29 -6.86 -5.39 17.05
CA VAL A 29 -6.14 -5.39 18.33
C VAL A 29 -6.40 -6.69 19.11
N GLN A 30 -7.64 -7.17 19.14
CA GLN A 30 -8.02 -8.37 19.88
C GLN A 30 -7.43 -9.65 19.29
N GLU A 31 -7.32 -9.72 17.96
CA GLU A 31 -6.71 -10.82 17.24
C GLU A 31 -5.17 -10.82 17.35
N GLY A 32 -4.58 -9.81 18.01
CA GLY A 32 -3.14 -9.69 18.16
C GLY A 32 -2.43 -9.50 16.82
N VAL A 33 -3.11 -8.91 15.84
CA VAL A 33 -2.53 -8.61 14.53
C VAL A 33 -1.50 -7.50 14.71
N GLY A 34 -0.27 -7.90 15.00
CA GLY A 34 0.90 -7.05 14.89
C GLY A 34 1.10 -6.74 13.40
N PHE A 35 0.86 -5.49 13.02
CA PHE A 35 1.25 -5.02 11.69
C PHE A 35 2.76 -4.78 11.70
N ASP A 36 3.53 -5.83 11.40
CA ASP A 36 4.86 -5.63 10.84
C ASP A 36 4.63 -5.13 9.41
N GLU A 37 4.60 -3.80 9.32
CA GLU A 37 4.35 -3.09 8.08
C GLU A 37 5.64 -3.17 7.27
N GLU A 38 5.60 -3.88 6.14
CA GLU A 38 6.73 -3.97 5.22
C GLU A 38 6.45 -3.13 3.98
N ILE A 39 7.48 -2.50 3.43
CA ILE A 39 7.38 -1.77 2.17
C ILE A 39 6.88 -2.77 1.10
N PRO A 40 5.83 -2.43 0.33
CA PRO A 40 5.28 -3.33 -0.66
C PRO A 40 6.35 -3.76 -1.66
N GLU A 41 6.46 -5.08 -1.84
CA GLU A 41 7.45 -5.71 -2.69
C GLU A 41 7.52 -5.10 -4.11
N ILE A 42 6.37 -4.68 -4.66
CA ILE A 42 6.31 -4.05 -5.99
C ILE A 42 7.06 -2.72 -6.09
N MET A 43 7.26 -2.00 -4.98
CA MET A 43 7.98 -0.72 -4.95
C MET A 43 9.50 -0.88 -4.96
N ILE A 44 9.98 -2.08 -4.62
CA ILE A 44 11.41 -2.43 -4.59
C ILE A 44 11.80 -3.44 -5.67
N ALA A 45 10.82 -4.07 -6.33
CA ALA A 45 11.05 -5.03 -7.40
C ALA A 45 11.53 -4.35 -8.69
N ASP A 46 12.58 -4.93 -9.29
CA ASP A 46 13.16 -4.47 -10.55
C ASP A 46 13.00 -5.50 -11.69
N GLU A 47 12.68 -6.75 -11.37
CA GLU A 47 12.55 -7.82 -12.37
C GLU A 47 11.10 -8.03 -12.82
N ARG A 48 10.89 -8.25 -14.12
CA ARG A 48 9.55 -8.56 -14.65
C ARG A 48 8.97 -9.84 -14.07
N LEU A 49 9.81 -10.79 -13.67
CA LEU A 49 9.35 -12.05 -13.09
C LEU A 49 8.68 -11.83 -11.72
N ASP A 50 9.16 -10.85 -10.95
CA ASP A 50 8.53 -10.48 -9.67
C ASP A 50 7.10 -10.01 -9.85
N ALA A 51 6.80 -9.28 -10.94
CA ALA A 51 5.45 -8.78 -11.20
C ALA A 51 4.40 -9.92 -11.24
N PHE A 52 4.73 -11.06 -11.84
CA PHE A 52 3.81 -12.21 -11.92
C PHE A 52 3.60 -12.87 -10.56
N ARG A 53 4.67 -13.06 -9.78
CA ARG A 53 4.61 -13.60 -8.43
C ARG A 53 3.83 -12.69 -7.48
N ILE A 54 4.02 -11.38 -7.59
CA ILE A 54 3.29 -10.37 -6.81
C ILE A 54 1.80 -10.37 -7.21
N ALA A 55 1.50 -10.47 -8.51
CA ALA A 55 0.11 -10.55 -8.99
C ALA A 55 -0.62 -11.79 -8.44
N GLU A 56 0.05 -12.94 -8.37
CA GLU A 56 -0.49 -14.15 -7.75
C GLU A 56 -0.82 -13.92 -6.26
N LYS A 57 0.08 -13.28 -5.49
CA LYS A 57 -0.20 -12.91 -4.09
C LYS A 57 -1.44 -12.01 -3.97
N TRP A 58 -1.56 -10.98 -4.81
CA TRP A 58 -2.73 -10.09 -4.80
C TRP A 58 -4.03 -10.80 -5.16
N SER A 59 -3.98 -11.85 -5.99
CA SER A 59 -5.17 -12.61 -6.35
C SER A 59 -5.79 -13.34 -5.15
N GLN A 60 -4.96 -13.71 -4.17
CA GLN A 60 -5.39 -14.36 -2.94
C GLN A 60 -5.85 -13.37 -1.87
N GLN A 61 -5.40 -12.10 -1.97
CA GLN A 61 -5.68 -11.02 -1.01
C GLN A 61 -5.98 -9.69 -1.73
N PRO A 62 -7.15 -9.54 -2.38
CA PRO A 62 -7.49 -8.33 -3.14
C PRO A 62 -7.50 -7.04 -2.31
N GLU A 63 -7.74 -7.14 -0.99
CA GLU A 63 -7.65 -6.05 -0.03
C GLU A 63 -6.24 -5.44 0.08
N ALA A 64 -5.20 -6.17 -0.33
CA ALA A 64 -3.84 -5.64 -0.41
C ALA A 64 -3.74 -4.43 -1.34
N LEU A 65 -4.63 -4.31 -2.33
CA LEU A 65 -4.67 -3.16 -3.23
C LEU A 65 -5.13 -1.87 -2.52
N ASP A 66 -6.00 -1.96 -1.52
CA ASP A 66 -6.39 -0.80 -0.71
C ASP A 66 -5.22 -0.27 0.10
N HIS A 67 -4.47 -1.18 0.71
CA HIS A 67 -3.25 -0.82 1.41
C HIS A 67 -2.18 -0.30 0.44
N LEU A 68 -2.03 -0.88 -0.75
CA LEU A 68 -1.06 -0.41 -1.74
C LEU A 68 -1.29 1.05 -2.14
N VAL A 69 -2.55 1.50 -2.24
CA VAL A 69 -2.86 2.92 -2.50
C VAL A 69 -2.34 3.83 -1.39
N THR A 70 -2.40 3.42 -0.12
CA THR A 70 -1.91 4.25 0.99
C THR A 70 -0.41 4.48 0.89
N TRP A 71 0.35 3.50 0.42
CA TRP A 71 1.79 3.66 0.18
C TRP A 71 2.09 4.62 -0.97
N TYR A 72 1.41 4.48 -2.11
CA TYR A 72 1.60 5.40 -3.24
C TYR A 72 1.14 6.84 -2.91
N ARG A 73 0.15 7.00 -2.02
CA ARG A 73 -0.26 8.31 -1.48
C ARG A 73 0.89 8.95 -0.71
N ASP A 74 1.54 8.22 0.18
CA ASP A 74 2.65 8.74 0.97
C ASP A 74 3.86 9.12 0.09
N LEU A 75 4.18 8.31 -0.93
CA LEU A 75 5.16 8.71 -1.95
C LEU A 75 4.77 10.00 -2.68
N ALA A 76 3.50 10.16 -3.03
CA ALA A 76 2.99 11.36 -3.70
C ALA A 76 3.01 12.61 -2.80
N LEU A 77 2.83 12.45 -1.49
CA LEU A 77 2.97 13.52 -0.50
C LEU A 77 4.44 13.94 -0.35
N LEU A 78 5.34 12.98 -0.18
CA LEU A 78 6.78 13.25 -0.09
C LEU A 78 7.32 13.92 -1.35
N HIS A 79 6.90 13.47 -2.54
CA HIS A 79 7.27 14.08 -3.81
C HIS A 79 6.79 15.55 -3.94
N GLN A 80 5.78 15.96 -3.17
CA GLN A 80 5.28 17.35 -3.10
C GLN A 80 5.91 18.16 -1.96
N GLY A 81 6.85 17.59 -1.21
CA GLY A 81 7.50 18.26 -0.08
C GLY A 81 6.66 18.30 1.19
N ALA A 82 5.64 17.43 1.31
CA ALA A 82 4.88 17.33 2.54
C ALA A 82 5.76 16.84 3.71
N PRO A 83 5.51 17.32 4.94
CA PRO A 83 6.24 16.85 6.11
C PRO A 83 5.89 15.39 6.45
N ALA A 84 6.85 14.69 7.07
CA ALA A 84 6.77 13.24 7.32
C ALA A 84 5.70 12.83 8.34
N ASP A 85 5.25 13.76 9.17
CA ASP A 85 4.18 13.59 10.16
C ASP A 85 2.79 13.40 9.53
N LEU A 86 2.63 13.74 8.23
CA LEU A 86 1.39 13.52 7.48
C LEU A 86 1.33 12.15 6.78
N LEU A 87 2.40 11.37 6.89
CA LEU A 87 2.47 10.04 6.28
C LEU A 87 1.67 9.03 7.10
N THR A 88 0.99 8.14 6.40
CA THR A 88 0.36 6.96 7.00
C THR A 88 1.41 6.00 7.55
N HIS A 89 2.50 5.77 6.81
CA HIS A 89 3.54 4.77 7.11
C HIS A 89 4.78 5.46 7.68
N ILE A 90 4.57 6.27 8.73
CA ILE A 90 5.60 7.14 9.31
C ILE A 90 6.87 6.38 9.76
N ARG A 91 6.74 5.10 10.15
CA ARG A 91 7.88 4.24 10.51
C ARG A 91 8.86 4.01 9.36
N HIS A 92 8.39 4.15 8.12
CA HIS A 92 9.20 4.01 6.90
C HIS A 92 9.52 5.36 6.26
N ALA A 93 9.34 6.48 6.96
CA ALA A 93 9.47 7.82 6.36
C ALA A 93 10.82 8.04 5.65
N GLU A 94 11.94 7.60 6.22
CA GLU A 94 13.26 7.74 5.59
C GLU A 94 13.40 6.89 4.33
N GLN A 95 12.98 5.62 4.39
CA GLN A 95 13.00 4.72 3.23
C GLN A 95 12.06 5.22 2.12
N LEU A 96 10.89 5.77 2.49
CA LEU A 96 9.94 6.34 1.55
C LEU A 96 10.45 7.62 0.91
N LYS A 97 11.27 8.43 1.59
CA LYS A 97 11.93 9.60 0.98
C LYS A 97 12.90 9.17 -0.12
N GLU A 98 13.70 8.14 0.14
CA GLU A 98 14.61 7.56 -0.87
C GLU A 98 13.82 6.99 -2.05
N LEU A 99 12.79 6.19 -1.79
CA LEU A 99 11.93 5.63 -2.83
C LEU A 99 11.23 6.72 -3.65
N ALA A 100 10.70 7.77 -3.02
CA ALA A 100 9.99 8.85 -3.71
C ALA A 100 10.88 9.58 -4.73
N ALA A 101 12.20 9.60 -4.56
CA ALA A 101 13.14 10.17 -5.52
C ALA A 101 13.21 9.39 -6.84
N HIS A 102 12.84 8.10 -6.83
CA HIS A 102 12.81 7.26 -8.03
C HIS A 102 11.51 7.38 -8.84
N TYR A 103 10.52 8.11 -8.34
CA TYR A 103 9.24 8.30 -9.04
C TYR A 103 9.06 9.74 -9.48
N SER A 104 8.63 9.92 -10.72
CA SER A 104 8.04 11.18 -11.17
C SER A 104 6.60 11.31 -10.67
N ARG A 105 6.12 12.56 -10.57
CA ARG A 105 4.71 12.87 -10.29
C ARG A 105 3.73 12.10 -11.19
N LEU A 106 4.03 12.00 -12.49
CA LEU A 106 3.18 11.29 -13.46
C LEU A 106 3.15 9.78 -13.21
N GLN A 107 4.28 9.17 -12.81
CA GLN A 107 4.31 7.75 -12.45
C GLN A 107 3.46 7.47 -11.22
N LEU A 108 3.56 8.30 -10.17
CA LEU A 108 2.75 8.15 -8.95
C LEU A 108 1.25 8.29 -9.24
N GLN A 109 0.87 9.31 -10.01
CA GLN A 109 -0.52 9.50 -10.42
C GLN A 109 -1.03 8.32 -11.27
N SER A 110 -0.22 7.83 -12.20
CA SER A 110 -0.57 6.71 -13.06
C SER A 110 -0.69 5.40 -12.27
N ALA A 111 0.18 5.17 -11.29
CA ALA A 111 0.13 4.03 -10.39
C ALA A 111 -1.17 4.00 -9.58
N ILE A 112 -1.49 5.11 -8.90
CA ILE A 112 -2.73 5.24 -8.11
C ILE A 112 -3.95 4.99 -9.00
N LYS A 113 -3.99 5.62 -10.18
CA LYS A 113 -5.09 5.43 -11.15
C LYS A 113 -5.21 3.98 -11.59
N ALA A 114 -4.10 3.33 -11.93
CA ALA A 114 -4.09 1.93 -12.37
C ALA A 114 -4.62 0.99 -11.28
N ILE A 115 -4.27 1.22 -10.01
CA ILE A 115 -4.79 0.42 -8.89
C ILE A 115 -6.31 0.54 -8.80
N PHE A 116 -6.86 1.76 -8.83
CA PHE A 116 -8.31 1.97 -8.79
C PHE A 116 -9.04 1.36 -10.00
N GLU A 117 -8.50 1.51 -11.21
CA GLU A 117 -9.07 0.91 -12.41
C GLU A 117 -9.09 -0.62 -12.32
N THR A 118 -7.99 -1.25 -11.88
CA THR A 118 -7.93 -2.69 -11.69
C THR A 118 -8.92 -3.15 -10.63
N LYS A 119 -9.05 -2.46 -9.49
CA LYS A 119 -10.08 -2.78 -8.49
C LYS A 119 -11.49 -2.76 -9.07
N ALA A 120 -11.81 -1.76 -9.90
CA ALA A 120 -13.10 -1.70 -10.57
C ALA A 120 -13.30 -2.84 -11.60
N MET A 121 -12.24 -3.28 -12.27
CA MET A 121 -12.28 -4.45 -13.17
C MET A 121 -12.56 -5.76 -12.41
N LEU A 122 -11.93 -5.94 -11.25
CA LEU A 122 -12.13 -7.14 -10.41
C LEU A 122 -13.59 -7.28 -9.95
N GLN A 123 -14.28 -6.16 -9.70
CA GLN A 123 -15.69 -6.16 -9.35
C GLN A 123 -16.63 -6.53 -10.51
N ARG A 124 -16.14 -6.51 -11.76
CA ARG A 124 -16.93 -6.70 -12.98
C ARG A 124 -16.72 -8.07 -13.63
N ASN A 125 -16.26 -9.07 -12.87
CA ASN A 125 -16.00 -10.44 -13.35
C ASN A 125 -14.98 -10.53 -14.51
N VAL A 126 -14.02 -9.60 -14.58
CA VAL A 126 -12.88 -9.73 -15.48
C VAL A 126 -11.95 -10.83 -14.96
N ASN A 127 -11.15 -11.46 -15.84
CA ASN A 127 -10.10 -12.39 -15.42
C ASN A 127 -9.14 -11.70 -14.43
N ALA A 128 -9.23 -12.09 -13.16
CA ALA A 128 -8.52 -11.44 -12.06
C ALA A 128 -7.00 -11.58 -12.20
N THR A 129 -6.52 -12.76 -12.58
CA THR A 129 -5.09 -13.04 -12.79
C THR A 129 -4.50 -12.07 -13.81
N LEU A 130 -5.11 -11.98 -15.01
CA LEU A 130 -4.61 -11.10 -16.06
C LEU A 130 -4.68 -9.62 -15.65
N ALA A 131 -5.76 -9.19 -14.99
CA ALA A 131 -5.91 -7.81 -14.55
C ALA A 131 -4.83 -7.41 -13.52
N LEU A 132 -4.47 -8.34 -12.61
CA LEU A 132 -3.45 -8.14 -11.59
C LEU A 132 -2.03 -8.22 -12.17
N GLU A 133 -1.75 -9.10 -13.12
CA GLU A 133 -0.47 -9.15 -13.83
C GLU A 133 -0.20 -7.85 -14.59
N VAL A 134 -1.21 -7.35 -15.31
CA VAL A 134 -1.13 -6.05 -16.00
C VAL A 134 -0.92 -4.91 -15.01
N LEU A 135 -1.58 -4.95 -13.84
CA LEU A 135 -1.33 -3.97 -12.79
C LEU A 135 0.12 -4.03 -12.31
N ALA A 136 0.61 -5.22 -11.94
CA ALA A 136 1.97 -5.40 -11.43
C ALA A 136 3.01 -4.89 -12.45
N LEU A 137 2.86 -5.21 -13.74
CA LEU A 137 3.74 -4.71 -14.80
C LEU A 137 3.68 -3.19 -14.98
N LYS A 138 2.52 -2.55 -14.76
CA LYS A 138 2.39 -1.08 -14.78
C LYS A 138 3.06 -0.41 -13.57
N LEU A 139 3.10 -1.11 -12.44
CA LEU A 139 3.66 -0.62 -11.18
C LEU A 139 5.16 -0.90 -11.03
N LEU A 140 5.68 -1.91 -11.74
CA LEU A 140 7.10 -2.25 -11.72
C LEU A 140 7.94 -1.00 -11.98
N ARG A 141 8.95 -0.79 -11.14
CA ARG A 141 9.89 0.31 -11.32
C ARG A 141 10.56 0.15 -12.68
N ARG A 142 10.54 1.22 -13.48
CA ARG A 142 11.30 1.23 -14.73
C ARG A 142 12.75 1.57 -14.37
N PRO A 143 13.73 0.84 -14.94
CA PRO A 143 15.15 1.16 -14.75
C PRO A 143 15.49 2.55 -15.30
#